data_AF-A0A9W8JJ67-F1
#
_entry.id   AF-A0A9W8JJ67-F1
#
_cell.length_a   1.000
_cell.length_b   1.000
_cell.length_c   1.000
_cell.angle_alpha   90.00
_cell.angle_beta   90.00
_cell.angle_gamma   90.00
#
_symmetry.space_group_name_H-M   'P 1'
#
loop_
_entity.id
_entity.type
_entity.pdbx_description
1 polymer ?
#
loop_
_entity_poly.entity_id
_entity_poly.type
_entity_poly.pdbx_seq_one_letter_code
_entity_poly.pdbx_strand_id
1 'polypeptide(L)'
;MDNRICCFPHITNLASKAVLTEITNIRLAAVNDDEVTMENKVVETGLSRDAIALARFLIRMICASSLRRDKFAALQCTRNPKKAPLELLRDVDARWSSTLLMIEQLVVLKEFVVQMISNFTRNLKKYELLPDDWDVLQTYIRILRCELPSYVSVIGAGISKLKEYWKLVENVPAYTLAQMITPTVKLEWYQKNAPGRVDWAKDLFVDTLKLYCDAHSMCTPATTQAQHDAQPNPSTWADDILGSPIADRRH
;
A
#
# COMPACT_ATOMS: atom_id res chain seq x y z
N MET A 1 -24.27 9.60 12.34
CA MET A 1 -23.70 8.58 11.44
C MET A 1 -22.25 8.93 11.24
N ASP A 2 -21.33 8.01 11.52
CA ASP A 2 -19.89 8.23 11.38
C ASP A 2 -19.54 8.14 9.89
N ASN A 3 -19.28 9.27 9.23
CA ASN A 3 -18.99 9.36 7.79
C ASN A 3 -17.55 8.93 7.43
N ARG A 4 -16.95 8.03 8.22
CA ARG A 4 -15.55 7.61 8.04
C ARG A 4 -15.46 6.44 7.06
N ILE A 5 -15.07 6.75 5.83
CA ILE A 5 -14.76 5.74 4.81
C ILE A 5 -13.25 5.46 4.83
N CYS A 6 -12.85 4.21 5.08
CA CYS A 6 -11.43 3.80 5.08
C CYS A 6 -10.89 3.76 3.66
N CYS A 7 -10.04 4.71 3.25
CA CYS A 7 -9.54 4.82 1.88
C CYS A 7 -8.69 3.60 1.45
N PHE A 8 -8.66 3.31 0.14
CA PHE A 8 -7.83 2.23 -0.42
C PHE A 8 -6.35 2.29 0.03
N PRO A 9 -5.67 3.46 0.04
CA PRO A 9 -4.31 3.56 0.59
C PRO A 9 -4.18 3.10 2.04
N HIS A 10 -5.19 3.35 2.88
CA HIS A 10 -5.19 2.92 4.28
C HIS A 10 -5.30 1.39 4.39
N ILE A 11 -6.17 0.77 3.59
CA ILE A 11 -6.35 -0.69 3.56
C ILE A 11 -5.06 -1.39 3.11
N THR A 12 -4.42 -0.89 2.05
CA THR A 12 -3.14 -1.44 1.58
C THR A 12 -2.05 -1.27 2.64
N ASN A 13 -2.03 -0.14 3.36
CA ASN A 13 -1.08 0.06 4.46
C ASN A 13 -1.26 -0.96 5.58
N LEU A 14 -2.50 -1.26 5.95
CA LEU A 14 -2.81 -2.25 6.98
C LEU A 14 -2.44 -3.68 6.54
N ALA A 15 -2.66 -4.03 5.28
CA ALA A 15 -2.23 -5.32 4.74
C ALA A 15 -0.70 -5.46 4.74
N SER A 16 0.04 -4.43 4.31
CA SER A 16 1.50 -4.42 4.40
C SER A 16 1.99 -4.57 5.84
N LYS A 17 1.35 -3.89 6.81
CA LYS A 17 1.68 -4.04 8.24
C LYS A 17 1.43 -5.45 8.75
N ALA A 18 0.35 -6.10 8.31
CA ALA A 18 0.07 -7.49 8.67
C ALA A 18 1.15 -8.44 8.14
N VAL A 19 1.59 -8.25 6.89
CA VAL A 19 2.71 -9.00 6.30
C VAL A 19 4.00 -8.75 7.09
N LEU A 20 4.32 -7.49 7.40
CA LEU A 20 5.50 -7.13 8.17
C LEU A 20 5.48 -7.79 9.55
N THR A 21 4.34 -7.76 10.23
CA THR A 21 4.14 -8.39 11.55
C THR A 21 4.38 -9.89 11.46
N GLU A 22 3.84 -10.55 10.44
CA GLU A 22 4.01 -11.99 10.24
C GLU A 22 5.48 -12.35 9.95
N ILE A 23 6.18 -11.64 9.05
CA ILE A 23 7.58 -11.94 8.75
C ILE A 23 8.52 -11.65 9.92
N THR A 24 8.22 -10.65 10.75
CA THR A 24 8.98 -10.38 11.97
C THR A 24 8.67 -11.42 13.05
N ASN A 25 7.42 -11.90 13.13
CA ASN A 25 7.00 -12.96 14.05
C ASN A 25 7.49 -14.36 13.65
N ILE A 26 7.70 -14.64 12.36
CA ILE A 26 8.26 -15.91 11.86
C ILE A 26 9.66 -16.23 12.45
N ARG A 27 10.28 -15.27 13.13
CA ARG A 27 11.51 -15.48 13.94
C ARG A 27 11.41 -15.07 15.41
N LEU A 28 10.29 -14.51 15.87
CA LEU A 28 10.16 -13.89 17.19
C LEU A 28 8.76 -14.09 17.76
N ALA A 29 8.48 -15.28 18.30
CA ALA A 29 7.32 -15.45 19.16
C ALA A 29 7.59 -14.73 20.51
N ALA A 30 6.73 -13.76 20.83
CA ALA A 30 6.63 -12.96 22.05
C ALA A 30 7.52 -11.71 22.14
N VAL A 31 6.92 -10.52 21.96
CA VAL A 31 6.77 -9.48 23.00
C VAL A 31 5.63 -8.54 22.57
N ASN A 32 4.68 -8.30 23.48
CA ASN A 32 3.48 -7.46 23.30
C ASN A 32 3.81 -5.96 23.15
N ASP A 33 2.86 -5.27 22.52
CA ASP A 33 2.94 -3.94 21.90
C ASP A 33 2.62 -2.75 22.82
N ASP A 34 2.80 -2.89 24.14
CA ASP A 34 2.59 -1.78 25.07
C ASP A 34 3.92 -1.28 25.63
N GLU A 35 4.24 -0.02 25.28
CA GLU A 35 5.32 0.83 25.82
C GLU A 35 6.73 0.20 25.88
N VAL A 36 7.48 0.22 24.78
CA VAL A 36 8.93 -0.05 24.85
C VAL A 36 9.72 1.26 24.85
N THR A 37 9.91 1.82 26.05
CA THR A 37 11.05 2.68 26.37
C THR A 37 12.34 1.89 26.19
N MET A 38 13.19 2.35 25.27
CA MET A 38 14.32 1.60 24.74
C MET A 38 15.57 1.63 25.64
N GLU A 39 15.41 1.55 26.95
CA GLU A 39 16.56 1.56 27.88
C GLU A 39 17.01 0.16 28.31
N ASN A 40 16.17 -0.87 28.25
CA ASN A 40 16.50 -2.18 28.84
C ASN A 40 16.51 -3.40 27.90
N LYS A 41 16.57 -3.24 26.58
CA LYS A 41 16.59 -4.41 25.65
C LYS A 41 17.76 -4.43 24.66
N VAL A 42 18.93 -3.94 25.08
CA VAL A 42 20.15 -4.10 24.28
C VAL A 42 21.25 -4.68 25.14
N VAL A 43 21.12 -5.96 25.48
CA VAL A 43 22.17 -6.99 25.33
C VAL A 43 21.46 -8.34 25.42
N GLU A 44 21.06 -8.92 24.29
CA GLU A 44 20.99 -10.39 24.21
C GLU A 44 21.68 -10.82 22.92
N THR A 45 22.84 -11.42 23.12
CA THR A 45 23.60 -12.14 22.12
C THR A 45 22.81 -13.38 21.71
N GLY A 46 22.48 -13.49 20.41
CA GLY A 46 21.99 -14.72 19.81
C GLY A 46 20.50 -14.72 19.46
N LEU A 47 20.22 -14.96 18.18
CA LEU A 47 18.94 -15.38 17.57
C LEU A 47 17.73 -14.42 17.55
N SER A 48 17.68 -13.33 18.32
CA SER A 48 16.45 -12.51 18.45
C SER A 48 16.60 -11.01 18.08
N ARG A 49 17.43 -10.67 17.09
CA ARG A 49 17.59 -9.26 16.65
C ARG A 49 16.57 -8.93 15.56
N ASP A 50 15.69 -7.95 15.82
CA ASP A 50 14.80 -7.40 14.79
C ASP A 50 15.63 -6.54 13.81
N ALA A 51 15.99 -7.14 12.68
CA ALA A 51 16.76 -6.50 11.63
C ALA A 51 16.06 -5.24 11.05
N ILE A 52 14.72 -5.21 11.00
CA ILE A 52 13.98 -4.04 10.52
C ILE A 52 14.05 -2.92 11.54
N ALA A 53 13.86 -3.22 12.84
CA ALA A 53 14.02 -2.22 13.89
C ALA A 53 15.45 -1.64 13.88
N LEU A 54 16.48 -2.49 13.83
CA LEU A 54 17.87 -2.05 13.75
C LEU A 54 18.13 -1.16 12.54
N ALA A 55 17.63 -1.55 11.35
CA ALA A 55 17.69 -0.73 10.15
C ALA A 55 17.04 0.65 10.35
N ARG A 56 15.83 0.70 10.92
CA ARG A 56 15.13 1.97 11.23
C ARG A 56 15.96 2.85 12.15
N PHE A 57 16.52 2.30 13.22
CA PHE A 57 17.34 3.06 14.16
C PHE A 57 18.62 3.59 13.51
N LEU A 58 19.33 2.73 12.79
CA LEU A 58 20.56 3.10 12.10
C LEU A 58 20.31 4.26 11.11
N ILE A 59 19.29 4.15 10.27
CA ILE A 59 18.91 5.20 9.32
C ILE A 59 18.51 6.48 10.04
N ARG A 60 17.66 6.39 11.06
CA ARG A 60 17.26 7.56 11.87
C ARG A 60 18.48 8.26 12.44
N MET A 61 19.44 7.51 12.99
CA MET A 61 20.64 8.06 13.57
C MET A 61 21.56 8.70 12.52
N ILE A 62 21.73 8.10 11.35
CA ILE A 62 22.52 8.69 10.27
C ILE A 62 21.84 9.97 9.76
N CYS A 63 20.52 9.94 9.56
CA CYS A 63 19.76 11.06 8.99
C CYS A 63 19.42 12.18 9.99
N ALA A 64 19.56 11.96 11.30
CA ALA A 64 19.22 12.94 12.34
C ALA A 64 20.13 14.18 12.37
N SER A 65 21.30 14.13 11.73
CA SER A 65 22.28 15.22 11.73
C SER A 65 22.68 15.58 10.31
N SER A 66 22.63 16.87 9.96
CA SER A 66 23.16 17.40 8.68
C SER A 66 24.61 16.97 8.48
N LEU A 67 25.46 17.14 9.51
CA LEU A 67 26.86 16.73 9.46
C LEU A 67 27.04 15.24 9.14
N ARG A 68 26.18 14.36 9.68
CA ARG A 68 26.23 12.92 9.35
C ARG A 68 25.82 12.69 7.90
N ARG A 69 24.75 13.33 7.42
CA ARG A 69 24.33 13.24 6.01
C ARG A 69 25.40 13.75 5.05
N ASP A 70 26.03 14.88 5.36
CA ASP A 70 27.10 15.46 4.53
C ASP A 70 28.31 14.52 4.46
N LYS A 71 28.70 13.94 5.60
CA LYS A 71 29.77 12.93 5.64
C LYS A 71 29.40 11.67 4.86
N PHE A 72 28.16 11.22 4.97
CA PHE A 72 27.68 10.05 4.24
C PHE A 72 27.66 10.29 2.72
N ALA A 73 27.26 11.48 2.29
CA ALA A 73 27.34 11.91 0.90
C ALA A 73 28.81 12.01 0.43
N ALA A 74 29.70 12.54 1.26
CA ALA A 74 31.13 12.62 0.95
C ALA A 74 31.75 11.23 0.70
N LEU A 75 31.42 10.22 1.52
CA LEU A 75 31.88 8.84 1.31
C LEU A 75 31.48 8.30 -0.08
N GLN A 76 30.26 8.62 -0.52
CA GLN A 76 29.77 8.23 -1.85
C GLN A 76 30.50 8.98 -2.96
N CYS A 77 30.67 10.30 -2.83
CA CYS A 77 31.37 11.12 -3.81
C CYS A 77 32.84 10.72 -3.96
N THR A 78 33.52 10.34 -2.88
CA THR A 78 34.91 9.84 -2.94
C THR A 78 35.01 8.56 -3.77
N ARG A 79 34.02 7.67 -3.66
CA ARG A 79 34.02 6.39 -4.37
C ARG A 79 33.55 6.53 -5.83
N ASN A 80 32.55 7.38 -6.08
CA ASN A 80 32.00 7.60 -7.40
C ASN A 80 31.65 9.09 -7.61
N PRO A 81 32.62 9.92 -8.02
CA PRO A 81 32.43 11.36 -8.15
C PRO A 81 31.48 11.77 -9.29
N LYS A 82 31.15 10.85 -10.21
CA LYS A 82 30.26 11.11 -11.35
C LYS A 82 28.78 10.89 -11.03
N LYS A 83 28.47 10.24 -9.90
CA LYS A 83 27.10 9.91 -9.51
C LYS A 83 26.68 10.79 -8.33
N ALA A 84 25.49 11.36 -8.40
CA ALA A 84 24.92 12.08 -7.27
C ALA A 84 24.77 11.13 -6.06
N PRO A 85 25.16 11.56 -4.85
CA PRO A 85 25.03 10.75 -3.65
C PRO A 85 23.55 10.48 -3.37
N LEU A 86 23.23 9.25 -2.99
CA LEU A 86 21.89 8.85 -2.61
C LEU A 86 21.69 9.03 -1.10
N GLU A 87 20.53 9.53 -0.72
CA GLU A 87 20.12 9.60 0.69
C GLU A 87 19.51 8.28 1.15
N LEU A 88 19.64 7.98 2.45
CA LEU A 88 18.90 6.89 3.08
C LEU A 88 17.44 7.30 3.26
N LEU A 89 16.52 6.41 2.86
CA LEU A 89 15.09 6.63 3.00
C LEU A 89 14.64 6.29 4.42
N ARG A 90 13.82 7.14 5.05
CA ARG A 90 13.22 6.86 6.36
C ARG A 90 11.91 6.10 6.18
N ASP A 91 11.65 5.19 7.11
CA ASP A 91 10.35 4.52 7.16
C ASP A 91 9.23 5.50 7.57
N VAL A 92 8.10 5.39 6.89
CA VAL A 92 6.88 6.18 7.11
C VAL A 92 5.73 5.20 7.33
N ASP A 93 5.24 5.15 8.56
CA ASP A 93 4.27 4.15 9.02
C ASP A 93 2.90 4.20 8.31
N ALA A 94 2.55 5.36 7.73
CA ALA A 94 1.32 5.54 6.98
C ALA A 94 1.42 5.11 5.50
N ARG A 95 2.61 4.70 5.02
CA ARG A 95 2.85 4.39 3.61
C ARG A 95 3.21 2.91 3.45
N TRP A 96 2.33 2.19 2.76
CA TRP A 96 2.32 0.74 2.60
C TRP A 96 3.59 0.11 2.00
N SER A 97 4.39 0.87 1.26
CA SER A 97 5.66 0.41 0.67
C SER A 97 6.91 0.98 1.35
N SER A 98 6.75 1.80 2.41
CA SER A 98 7.86 2.56 2.96
C SER A 98 8.95 1.69 3.58
N THR A 99 8.56 0.60 4.25
CA THR A 99 9.53 -0.31 4.86
C THR A 99 10.35 -1.02 3.79
N LEU A 100 9.72 -1.48 2.69
CA LEU A 100 10.41 -2.08 1.54
C LEU A 100 11.43 -1.11 0.94
N LEU A 101 11.00 0.11 0.59
CA LEU A 101 11.87 1.12 -0.02
C LEU A 101 13.03 1.50 0.91
N MET A 102 12.76 1.58 2.22
CA MET A 102 13.79 1.83 3.23
C MET A 102 14.87 0.75 3.21
N ILE A 103 14.48 -0.53 3.31
CA ILE A 103 15.45 -1.63 3.40
C ILE A 103 16.17 -1.86 2.06
N GLU A 104 15.50 -1.66 0.93
CA GLU A 104 16.13 -1.70 -0.40
C GLU A 104 17.22 -0.64 -0.53
N GLN A 105 16.91 0.61 -0.19
CA GLN A 105 17.88 1.69 -0.24
C GLN A 105 19.07 1.45 0.70
N LEU A 106 18.79 0.92 1.91
CA LEU A 106 19.82 0.58 2.89
C LEU A 106 20.77 -0.50 2.37
N VAL A 107 20.22 -1.55 1.76
CA VAL A 107 20.98 -2.66 1.16
C VAL A 107 21.82 -2.17 -0.02
N VAL A 108 21.27 -1.32 -0.88
CA VAL A 108 22.01 -0.71 -2.00
C VAL A 108 23.20 0.11 -1.48
N LEU A 109 23.04 0.78 -0.35
CA LEU A 109 24.08 1.63 0.26
C LEU A 109 24.92 0.90 1.33
N LYS A 110 24.85 -0.43 1.42
CA LYS A 110 25.50 -1.25 2.46
C LYS A 110 26.98 -0.88 2.67
N GLU A 111 27.75 -0.76 1.58
CA GLU A 111 29.19 -0.47 1.67
C GLU A 111 29.46 0.87 2.38
N PHE A 112 28.69 1.92 2.07
CA PHE A 112 28.86 3.24 2.65
C PHE A 112 28.37 3.28 4.10
N VAL A 113 27.32 2.52 4.42
CA VAL A 113 26.79 2.42 5.79
C VAL A 113 27.82 1.74 6.71
N VAL A 114 28.41 0.63 6.27
CA VAL A 114 29.46 -0.08 7.03
C VAL A 114 30.69 0.81 7.22
N GLN A 115 31.12 1.53 6.18
CA GLN A 115 32.20 2.51 6.28
C GLN A 115 31.87 3.65 7.25
N MET A 116 30.63 4.15 7.23
CA MET A 116 30.20 5.23 8.12
C MET A 116 30.22 4.81 9.59
N ILE A 117 29.74 3.59 9.90
CA ILE A 117 29.78 3.01 11.26
C ILE A 117 31.24 2.87 11.72
N SER A 118 32.11 2.37 10.85
CA SER A 118 33.51 2.11 11.14
C SER A 118 34.29 3.40 11.42
N ASN A 119 34.05 4.45 10.63
CA ASN A 119 34.85 5.67 10.65
C ASN A 119 34.43 6.69 11.71
N PHE A 120 33.14 6.73 12.11
CA PHE A 120 32.63 7.97 12.71
C PHE A 120 31.78 7.83 13.97
N THR A 121 31.46 6.65 14.51
CA THR A 121 30.54 6.65 15.67
C THR A 121 30.59 5.42 16.58
N ARG A 122 31.11 5.60 17.81
CA ARG A 122 30.88 4.66 18.93
C ARG A 122 29.39 4.41 19.16
N ASN A 123 28.57 5.45 18.99
CA ASN A 123 27.12 5.41 19.21
C ASN A 123 26.36 4.67 18.09
N LEU A 124 26.92 4.55 16.88
CA LEU A 124 26.30 3.78 15.78
C LEU A 124 26.66 2.29 15.85
N LYS A 125 27.84 1.94 16.40
CA LYS A 125 28.23 0.53 16.59
C LYS A 125 27.20 -0.29 17.35
N LYS A 126 26.46 0.33 18.28
CA LYS A 126 25.35 -0.32 19.01
C LYS A 126 24.26 -0.87 18.07
N TYR A 127 24.06 -0.23 16.92
CA TYR A 127 23.04 -0.56 15.92
C TYR A 127 23.65 -1.19 14.66
N GLU A 128 24.88 -1.69 14.74
CA GLU A 128 25.54 -2.37 13.62
C GLU A 128 24.74 -3.61 13.22
N LEU A 129 24.49 -3.73 11.92
CA LEU A 129 23.86 -4.89 11.29
C LEU A 129 24.96 -5.93 11.03
N LEU A 130 24.81 -7.09 11.65
CA LEU A 130 25.68 -8.24 11.47
C LEU A 130 25.49 -8.84 10.06
N PRO A 131 26.43 -9.66 9.56
CA PRO A 131 26.29 -10.33 8.26
C PRO A 131 24.92 -11.02 8.09
N ASP A 132 24.50 -11.78 9.11
CA ASP A 132 23.20 -12.45 9.13
C ASP A 132 22.03 -11.47 9.04
N ASP A 133 22.11 -10.30 9.71
CA ASP A 133 21.06 -9.27 9.66
C ASP A 133 20.87 -8.77 8.21
N TRP A 134 21.96 -8.61 7.44
CA TRP A 134 21.88 -8.23 6.04
C TRP A 134 21.20 -9.30 5.18
N ASP A 135 21.46 -10.58 5.45
CA ASP A 135 20.83 -11.69 4.75
C ASP A 135 19.34 -11.81 5.11
N VAL A 136 18.98 -11.51 6.36
CA VAL A 136 17.59 -11.38 6.80
C VAL A 136 16.89 -10.26 6.03
N LEU A 137 17.50 -9.07 5.95
CA LEU A 137 16.93 -7.93 5.22
C LEU A 137 16.72 -8.25 3.73
N GLN A 138 17.66 -8.94 3.09
CA GLN A 138 17.51 -9.42 1.71
C GLN A 138 16.34 -10.39 1.57
N THR A 139 16.17 -11.30 2.53
CA THR A 139 15.03 -12.22 2.56
C THR A 139 13.70 -11.44 2.68
N TYR A 140 13.64 -10.45 3.56
CA TYR A 140 12.46 -9.58 3.70
C TYR A 140 12.14 -8.79 2.44
N ILE A 141 13.15 -8.25 1.74
CA ILE A 141 12.96 -7.59 0.42
C ILE A 141 12.26 -8.56 -0.54
N ARG A 142 12.79 -9.78 -0.67
CA ARG A 142 12.23 -10.78 -1.59
C ARG A 142 10.80 -11.18 -1.22
N ILE A 143 10.48 -11.32 0.07
CA ILE A 143 9.11 -11.60 0.51
C ILE A 143 8.18 -10.44 0.17
N LEU A 144 8.56 -9.21 0.51
CA LEU A 144 7.76 -8.01 0.26
C LEU A 144 7.57 -7.72 -1.24
N ARG A 145 8.52 -8.13 -2.09
CA ARG A 145 8.38 -8.11 -3.56
C ARG A 145 7.58 -9.28 -4.12
N CYS A 146 7.15 -10.23 -3.28
CA CYS A 146 6.49 -11.48 -3.70
C CYS A 146 7.36 -12.38 -4.61
N GLU A 147 8.69 -12.33 -4.46
CA GLU A 147 9.67 -13.12 -5.24
C GLU A 147 9.98 -14.50 -4.63
N LEU A 148 9.29 -14.88 -3.55
CA LEU A 148 9.55 -16.10 -2.81
C LEU A 148 8.29 -16.98 -2.72
N PRO A 149 8.12 -17.93 -3.66
CA PRO A 149 6.96 -18.82 -3.70
C PRO A 149 6.81 -19.68 -2.43
N SER A 150 7.88 -19.97 -1.69
CA SER A 150 7.82 -20.75 -0.44
C SER A 150 7.18 -20.01 0.74
N TYR A 151 6.91 -18.70 0.62
CA TYR A 151 6.32 -17.86 1.66
C TYR A 151 4.84 -17.54 1.40
N VAL A 152 4.12 -18.46 0.73
CA VAL A 152 2.67 -18.32 0.46
C VAL A 152 1.86 -18.02 1.71
N SER A 153 2.21 -18.59 2.87
CA SER A 153 1.48 -18.34 4.12
C SER A 153 1.53 -16.87 4.54
N VAL A 154 2.68 -16.21 4.39
CA VAL A 154 2.87 -14.79 4.70
C VAL A 154 2.09 -13.90 3.75
N ILE A 155 2.20 -14.16 2.45
CA ILE A 155 1.41 -13.45 1.43
C ILE A 155 -0.08 -13.69 1.69
N GLY A 156 -0.43 -14.90 2.13
CA GLY A 156 -1.76 -15.31 2.57
C GLY A 156 -2.27 -14.49 3.76
N ALA A 157 -1.43 -14.10 4.72
CA ALA A 157 -1.80 -13.22 5.82
C ALA A 157 -2.19 -11.82 5.29
N GLY A 158 -1.40 -11.26 4.36
CA GLY A 158 -1.72 -10.01 3.67
C GLY A 158 -3.05 -10.08 2.90
N ILE A 159 -3.25 -11.15 2.11
CA ILE A 159 -4.50 -11.38 1.37
C ILE A 159 -5.69 -11.55 2.32
N SER A 160 -5.52 -12.31 3.41
CA SER A 160 -6.57 -12.52 4.41
C SER A 160 -6.98 -11.21 5.06
N LYS A 161 -6.01 -10.34 5.37
CA LYS A 161 -6.28 -9.01 5.90
C LYS A 161 -6.99 -8.12 4.87
N LEU A 162 -6.57 -8.14 3.60
CA LEU A 162 -7.29 -7.44 2.53
C LEU A 162 -8.75 -7.92 2.40
N LYS A 163 -8.99 -9.24 2.51
CA LYS A 163 -10.35 -9.81 2.48
C LYS A 163 -11.18 -9.40 3.69
N GLU A 164 -10.59 -9.33 4.87
CA GLU A 164 -11.27 -8.82 6.08
C GLU A 164 -11.69 -7.36 5.89
N TYR A 165 -10.79 -6.51 5.41
CA TYR A 165 -11.11 -5.10 5.13
C TYR A 165 -12.11 -4.94 4.00
N TRP A 166 -12.05 -5.80 2.98
CA TRP A 166 -13.05 -5.82 1.91
C TRP A 166 -14.48 -5.95 2.47
N LYS A 167 -14.70 -6.83 3.46
CA LYS A 167 -16.01 -6.99 4.11
C LYS A 167 -16.52 -5.72 4.80
N LEU A 168 -15.63 -4.80 5.18
CA LEU A 168 -16.01 -3.53 5.79
C LEU A 168 -16.40 -2.47 4.76
N VAL A 169 -15.91 -2.60 3.52
CA VAL A 169 -16.17 -1.64 2.44
C VAL A 169 -17.22 -2.12 1.43
N GLU A 170 -17.52 -3.42 1.37
CA GLU A 170 -18.41 -4.01 0.36
C GLU A 170 -19.84 -3.48 0.39
N ASN A 171 -20.28 -2.90 1.52
CA ASN A 171 -21.62 -2.33 1.70
C ASN A 171 -21.60 -0.80 1.73
N VAL A 172 -20.43 -0.16 1.53
CA VAL A 172 -20.32 1.29 1.49
C VAL A 172 -20.60 1.78 0.07
N PRO A 173 -21.70 2.54 -0.16
CA PRO A 173 -22.12 2.90 -1.52
C PRO A 173 -21.05 3.61 -2.35
N ALA A 174 -20.24 4.46 -1.71
CA ALA A 174 -19.20 5.23 -2.39
C ALA A 174 -18.21 4.35 -3.18
N TYR A 175 -17.86 3.16 -2.68
CA TYR A 175 -16.94 2.26 -3.37
C TYR A 175 -17.57 1.58 -4.58
N THR A 176 -18.81 1.10 -4.42
CA THR A 176 -19.57 0.50 -5.52
C THR A 176 -19.82 1.52 -6.62
N LEU A 177 -20.25 2.73 -6.27
CA LEU A 177 -20.48 3.81 -7.24
C LEU A 177 -19.19 4.22 -7.95
N ALA A 178 -18.07 4.36 -7.24
CA ALA A 178 -16.77 4.66 -7.85
C ALA A 178 -16.32 3.59 -8.85
N GLN A 179 -16.53 2.31 -8.52
CA GLN A 179 -16.25 1.19 -9.43
C GLN A 179 -17.13 1.24 -10.69
N MET A 180 -18.42 1.52 -10.53
CA MET A 180 -19.36 1.59 -11.66
C MET A 180 -19.11 2.77 -12.59
N ILE A 181 -18.70 3.91 -12.04
CA ILE A 181 -18.33 5.10 -12.84
C ILE A 181 -16.99 4.90 -13.56
N THR A 182 -16.12 3.98 -13.09
CA THR A 182 -14.82 3.71 -13.70
C THR A 182 -14.99 3.02 -15.06
N PRO A 183 -14.62 3.65 -16.19
CA PRO A 183 -14.93 3.16 -17.54
C PRO A 183 -14.30 1.81 -17.89
N THR A 184 -13.20 1.45 -17.23
CA THR A 184 -12.40 0.26 -17.52
C THR A 184 -12.83 -0.99 -16.76
N VAL A 185 -13.77 -0.87 -15.81
CA VAL A 185 -14.20 -1.99 -14.95
C VAL A 185 -15.72 -2.09 -14.90
N LYS A 186 -16.42 -0.95 -14.77
CA LYS A 186 -17.89 -0.85 -14.77
C LYS A 186 -18.54 -1.97 -13.92
N LEU A 187 -19.42 -2.77 -14.53
CA LEU A 187 -20.12 -3.89 -13.92
C LEU A 187 -19.36 -5.22 -14.00
N GLU A 188 -18.31 -5.31 -14.81
CA GLU A 188 -17.61 -6.57 -15.13
C GLU A 188 -17.01 -7.20 -13.88
N TRP A 189 -16.52 -6.38 -12.95
CA TRP A 189 -15.99 -6.88 -11.68
C TRP A 189 -17.06 -7.61 -10.86
N TYR A 190 -18.27 -7.07 -10.77
CA TYR A 190 -19.39 -7.71 -10.05
C TYR A 190 -19.85 -8.97 -10.75
N GLN A 191 -19.96 -8.94 -12.08
CA GLN A 191 -20.31 -10.12 -12.87
C GLN A 191 -19.33 -11.27 -12.64
N LYS A 192 -18.03 -10.97 -12.54
CA LYS A 192 -16.98 -11.97 -12.35
C LYS A 192 -16.81 -12.43 -10.90
N ASN A 193 -16.86 -11.51 -9.93
CA ASN A 193 -16.43 -11.77 -8.55
C ASN A 193 -17.58 -11.81 -7.53
N ALA A 194 -18.74 -11.23 -7.84
CA ALA A 194 -19.89 -11.14 -6.94
C ALA A 194 -21.23 -11.14 -7.72
N PRO A 195 -21.53 -12.19 -8.51
CA PRO A 195 -22.66 -12.19 -9.44
C PRO A 195 -24.01 -11.96 -8.75
N GLY A 196 -24.19 -12.45 -7.52
CA GLY A 196 -25.40 -12.22 -6.73
C GLY A 196 -25.61 -10.78 -6.22
N ARG A 197 -24.64 -9.88 -6.44
CA ARG A 197 -24.74 -8.44 -6.09
C ARG A 197 -24.87 -7.53 -7.30
N VAL A 198 -24.97 -8.09 -8.50
CA VAL A 198 -25.06 -7.30 -9.74
C VAL A 198 -26.30 -6.41 -9.74
N ASP A 199 -27.47 -6.97 -9.41
CA ASP A 199 -28.72 -6.20 -9.39
C ASP A 199 -28.69 -5.13 -8.31
N TRP A 200 -28.21 -5.46 -7.10
CA TRP A 200 -28.01 -4.48 -6.04
C TRP A 200 -27.12 -3.30 -6.46
N ALA A 201 -26.01 -3.57 -7.17
CA ALA A 201 -25.11 -2.52 -7.65
C ALA A 201 -25.80 -1.63 -8.70
N LYS A 202 -26.55 -2.23 -9.64
CA LYS A 202 -27.34 -1.50 -10.63
C LYS A 202 -28.38 -0.61 -9.96
N ASP A 203 -29.17 -1.17 -9.05
CA ASP A 203 -30.24 -0.46 -8.34
C ASP A 203 -29.65 0.71 -7.54
N LEU A 204 -28.55 0.47 -6.81
CA LEU A 204 -27.85 1.51 -6.06
C LEU A 204 -27.39 2.67 -6.96
N PHE A 205 -26.84 2.37 -8.13
CA PHE A 205 -26.40 3.39 -9.09
C PHE A 205 -27.57 4.19 -9.65
N VAL A 206 -28.64 3.51 -10.09
CA VAL A 206 -29.84 4.13 -10.62
C VAL A 206 -30.50 5.02 -9.58
N ASP A 207 -30.67 4.54 -8.35
CA ASP A 207 -31.33 5.29 -7.28
C ASP A 207 -30.49 6.49 -6.84
N THR A 208 -29.15 6.36 -6.81
CA THR A 208 -28.26 7.49 -6.55
C THR A 208 -28.36 8.55 -7.64
N LEU A 209 -28.42 8.16 -8.92
CA LEU A 209 -28.59 9.08 -10.03
C LEU A 209 -29.95 9.78 -10.01
N LYS A 210 -31.03 9.06 -9.71
CA LYS A 210 -32.37 9.67 -9.53
C LYS A 210 -32.33 10.76 -8.46
N LEU A 211 -31.80 10.44 -7.28
CA LEU A 211 -31.64 11.40 -6.19
C LEU A 211 -30.81 12.62 -6.61
N TYR A 212 -29.73 12.41 -7.36
CA TYR A 212 -28.91 13.50 -7.88
C TYR A 212 -29.69 14.37 -8.88
N CYS A 213 -30.36 13.76 -9.85
CA CYS A 213 -31.18 14.45 -10.86
C CYS A 213 -32.33 15.24 -10.24
N ASP A 214 -33.02 14.65 -9.27
CA ASP A 214 -34.14 15.28 -8.55
C ASP A 214 -33.65 16.49 -7.74
N ALA A 215 -32.53 16.31 -7.00
CA ALA A 215 -31.93 17.36 -6.18
C ALA A 215 -31.32 18.51 -7.01
N HIS A 216 -30.89 18.23 -8.24
CA HIS A 216 -30.21 19.19 -9.11
C HIS A 216 -31.03 19.61 -10.32
N SER A 217 -32.34 19.31 -10.36
CA SER A 217 -33.31 19.63 -11.42
C SER A 217 -32.65 20.36 -12.58
N MET A 218 -32.03 19.58 -13.48
CA MET A 218 -31.21 20.14 -14.54
C MET A 218 -32.09 21.08 -15.36
N CYS A 219 -31.91 22.38 -15.14
CA CYS A 219 -32.27 23.43 -16.07
C CYS A 219 -31.35 23.24 -17.28
N THR A 220 -31.62 22.23 -18.10
CA THR A 220 -30.98 22.12 -19.41
C THR A 220 -31.52 23.29 -20.22
N PRO A 221 -30.69 24.26 -20.68
CA PRO A 221 -31.18 25.23 -21.65
C PRO A 221 -31.68 24.43 -22.85
N ALA A 222 -32.91 24.73 -23.28
CA ALA A 222 -33.56 24.06 -24.40
C ALA A 222 -32.59 23.99 -25.59
N THR A 223 -32.16 22.77 -25.93
CA THR A 223 -31.41 22.55 -27.16
C THR A 223 -32.40 22.70 -28.29
N THR A 224 -32.33 23.83 -29.00
CA THR A 224 -33.05 24.05 -30.25
C THR A 224 -32.77 22.87 -31.18
N GLN A 225 -33.82 22.14 -31.52
CA GLN A 225 -33.80 21.08 -32.53
C GLN A 225 -33.28 21.68 -33.85
N ALA A 226 -32.06 21.31 -34.24
CA ALA A 226 -31.65 21.33 -35.63
C ALA A 226 -31.82 19.91 -36.17
N GLN A 227 -32.79 19.75 -37.06
CA GLN A 227 -33.04 18.54 -37.84
C GLN A 227 -31.77 18.18 -38.62
N HIS A 228 -31.25 16.97 -38.43
CA HIS A 228 -30.52 16.25 -39.48
C HIS A 228 -30.59 14.74 -39.21
N ASP A 229 -31.34 14.08 -40.09
CA ASP A 229 -31.21 12.73 -40.64
C ASP A 229 -30.82 11.52 -39.77
N ALA A 230 -31.59 10.46 -40.00
CA ALA A 230 -31.56 9.16 -39.36
C ALA A 230 -30.22 8.40 -39.46
N GLN A 231 -29.69 7.92 -38.32
CA GLN A 231 -28.99 6.64 -38.17
C GLN A 231 -28.81 6.27 -36.66
N PRO A 232 -28.44 5.01 -36.31
CA PRO A 232 -29.17 4.18 -35.37
C PRO A 232 -28.83 4.45 -33.89
N ASN A 233 -29.85 4.20 -33.07
CA ASN A 233 -29.90 4.13 -31.61
C ASN A 233 -28.55 4.41 -30.89
N PRO A 234 -28.36 5.59 -30.28
CA PRO A 234 -27.22 5.77 -29.40
C PRO A 234 -27.46 4.85 -28.20
N SER A 235 -26.65 3.80 -28.03
CA SER A 235 -26.58 3.17 -26.72
C SER A 235 -26.27 4.30 -25.75
N THR A 236 -27.18 4.53 -24.81
CA THR A 236 -26.91 5.59 -23.85
C THR A 236 -25.69 5.15 -23.06
N TRP A 237 -24.84 6.09 -22.66
CA TRP A 237 -23.70 5.78 -21.78
C TRP A 237 -24.12 4.95 -20.54
N ALA A 238 -25.39 5.08 -20.12
CA ALA A 238 -25.99 4.25 -19.09
C ALA A 238 -26.17 2.78 -19.49
N ASP A 239 -26.61 2.49 -20.72
CA ASP A 239 -26.72 1.12 -21.25
C ASP A 239 -25.36 0.42 -21.31
N ASP A 240 -24.32 1.19 -21.65
CA ASP A 240 -22.93 0.73 -21.68
C ASP A 240 -22.34 0.44 -20.28
N ILE A 241 -22.92 1.03 -19.22
CA ILE A 241 -22.51 0.81 -17.82
C ILE A 241 -23.32 -0.29 -17.15
N LEU A 242 -24.64 -0.30 -17.37
CA LEU A 242 -25.56 -1.24 -16.76
C LEU A 242 -25.62 -2.57 -17.51
N GLY A 243 -25.07 -2.64 -18.73
CA GLY A 243 -25.28 -3.74 -19.65
C GLY A 243 -26.69 -3.71 -20.20
N SER A 244 -26.86 -4.15 -21.46
CA SER A 244 -28.17 -4.12 -22.14
C SER A 244 -29.27 -4.73 -21.26
N PRO A 245 -30.50 -4.18 -21.27
CA PRO A 245 -31.60 -4.73 -20.50
C PRO A 245 -31.79 -6.20 -20.87
N ILE A 246 -31.76 -7.09 -19.87
CA ILE A 246 -32.23 -8.46 -20.08
C ILE A 246 -33.73 -8.30 -20.32
N ALA A 247 -34.14 -8.44 -21.59
CA ALA A 247 -35.54 -8.49 -21.95
C ALA A 247 -36.25 -9.51 -21.07
N ASP A 248 -37.31 -9.04 -20.41
CA ASP A 248 -38.21 -9.75 -19.51
C ASP A 248 -38.53 -11.15 -20.05
N ARG A 249 -37.93 -12.19 -19.43
CA ARG A 249 -38.27 -13.59 -19.72
C ARG A 249 -39.46 -13.98 -18.85
N ARG A 250 -40.64 -13.51 -19.23
CA ARG A 250 -41.93 -14.06 -18.79
C ARG A 250 -42.55 -14.86 -19.94
N HIS A 251 -42.56 -16.18 -19.76
CA HIS A 251 -43.54 -17.09 -20.34
C HIS A 251 -44.36 -17.67 -19.19
#